data_AF-A0A1I8ARX7-F1
#
_entry.id   AF-A0A1I8ARX7-F1
#
_cell.length_a   1.000
_cell.length_b   1.000
_cell.length_c   1.000
_cell.angle_alpha   90.00
_cell.angle_beta   90.00
_cell.angle_gamma   90.00
#
_symmetry.space_group_name_H-M   'P 1'
#
loop_
_entity.id
_entity.type
_entity.pdbx_description
1 polymer ?
#
loop_
_entity_poly.entity_id
_entity_poly.type
_entity_poly.pdbx_seq_one_letter_code
_entity_poly.pdbx_strand_id
1 'polypeptide(L)'
;MDTVPQIFVESVLLCSDCDSIRRSSRIPSRWGDIASSTFKKIYTLHVYVDMNTEKLYAAAQNFRSTLSWDSVDLKFITKFRIDSCWIVKTLPDSWKEISLTKLKRLCELIRPTTEGRPPVRYD
;
A
#
# COMPACT_ATOMS: atom_id res chain seq x y z
N MET A 1 -14.23 -3.15 22.01
CA MET A 1 -13.36 -2.20 21.29
C MET A 1 -14.18 -1.27 20.39
N ASP A 2 -15.48 -1.16 20.63
CA ASP A 2 -16.46 -0.72 19.62
C ASP A 2 -16.73 0.79 19.65
N THR A 3 -16.20 1.45 20.68
CA THR A 3 -16.27 2.89 20.92
C THR A 3 -15.10 3.66 20.30
N VAL A 4 -14.06 2.97 19.82
CA VAL A 4 -12.89 3.62 19.21
C VAL A 4 -13.29 4.23 17.86
N PRO A 5 -12.99 5.53 17.62
CA PRO A 5 -13.28 6.17 16.34
C PRO A 5 -12.60 5.45 15.17
N GLN A 6 -13.32 5.27 14.06
CA GLN A 6 -12.80 4.57 12.88
C GLN A 6 -11.50 5.18 12.35
N ILE A 7 -11.39 6.51 12.34
CA ILE A 7 -10.20 7.25 11.89
C ILE A 7 -8.95 6.83 12.69
N PHE A 8 -9.11 6.65 14.01
CA PHE A 8 -8.02 6.20 14.87
C PHE A 8 -7.59 4.78 14.50
N VAL A 9 -8.55 3.86 14.37
CA VAL A 9 -8.27 2.47 13.99
C VAL A 9 -7.56 2.41 12.63
N GLU A 10 -8.07 3.12 11.62
CA GLU A 10 -7.46 3.19 10.29
C GLU A 10 -6.03 3.74 10.34
N SER A 11 -5.79 4.79 11.14
CA SER A 11 -4.45 5.38 11.29
C SER A 11 -3.46 4.38 11.90
N VAL A 12 -3.85 3.65 12.95
CA VAL A 12 -3.02 2.60 13.55
C VAL A 12 -2.70 1.50 12.53
N LEU A 13 -3.69 1.09 11.74
CA LEU A 13 -3.51 0.03 10.75
C LEU A 13 -2.62 0.45 9.58
N LEU A 14 -2.69 1.71 9.14
CA LEU A 14 -1.80 2.24 8.09
C LEU A 14 -0.33 2.23 8.52
N CYS A 15 -0.05 2.35 9.81
CA CYS A 15 1.29 2.27 10.39
C CYS A 15 1.73 0.84 10.76
N SER A 16 0.86 -0.16 10.62
CA SER A 16 1.12 -1.54 11.04
C SER A 16 1.62 -2.43 9.89
N ASP A 17 2.33 -3.50 10.22
CA ASP A 17 2.72 -4.51 9.24
C ASP A 17 1.53 -5.41 8.84
N CYS A 18 1.71 -6.20 7.76
CA CYS A 18 0.61 -7.00 7.20
C CYS A 18 0.12 -8.08 8.18
N ASP A 19 1.02 -8.66 8.98
CA ASP A 19 0.66 -9.73 9.91
C ASP A 19 -0.08 -9.16 11.12
N SER A 20 0.33 -8.00 11.62
CA SER A 20 -0.38 -7.27 12.68
C SER A 20 -1.81 -6.91 12.28
N ILE A 21 -1.99 -6.36 11.07
CA ILE A 21 -3.33 -6.04 10.55
C ILE A 21 -4.18 -7.30 10.39
N ARG A 22 -3.59 -8.38 9.88
CA ARG A 22 -4.28 -9.67 9.72
C ARG A 22 -4.72 -10.25 11.06
N ARG A 23 -3.89 -10.18 12.10
CA ARG A 23 -4.27 -10.60 13.45
C ARG A 23 -5.39 -9.70 14.00
N SER A 24 -5.25 -8.39 13.81
CA SER A 24 -6.26 -7.40 14.18
C SER A 24 -7.63 -7.66 13.54
N SER A 25 -7.67 -8.10 12.27
CA SER A 25 -8.92 -8.45 11.57
C SER A 25 -9.66 -9.68 12.14
N ARG A 26 -9.03 -10.45 13.04
CA ARG A 26 -9.64 -11.62 13.68
C ARG A 26 -10.36 -11.27 14.98
N ILE A 27 -10.24 -10.04 15.47
CA ILE A 27 -10.88 -9.60 16.70
C ILE A 27 -12.38 -9.43 16.42
N PRO A 28 -13.28 -10.19 17.08
CA PRO A 28 -14.72 -10.13 16.79
C PRO A 28 -15.34 -8.87 17.41
N SER A 29 -15.12 -7.74 16.76
CA SER A 29 -15.55 -6.40 17.17
C SER A 29 -15.51 -5.45 15.98
N ARG A 30 -16.05 -4.24 16.16
CA ARG A 30 -15.98 -3.16 15.16
C ARG A 30 -14.53 -2.85 14.73
N TRP A 31 -13.56 -3.00 15.64
CA TRP A 31 -12.13 -2.87 15.33
C TRP A 31 -11.68 -3.91 14.30
N GLY A 32 -12.06 -5.18 14.48
CA GLY A 32 -11.70 -6.24 13.54
C GLY A 32 -12.37 -6.09 12.18
N ASP A 33 -13.61 -5.62 12.16
CA ASP A 33 -14.32 -5.31 10.91
C ASP A 33 -13.63 -4.19 10.13
N ILE A 34 -13.27 -3.09 10.81
CA ILE A 34 -12.52 -1.99 10.23
C ILE A 34 -11.17 -2.51 9.74
N ALA A 35 -10.44 -3.28 10.55
CA ALA A 35 -9.16 -3.86 10.16
C ALA A 35 -9.24 -4.76 8.93
N SER A 36 -10.26 -5.61 8.85
CA SER A 36 -10.52 -6.46 7.68
C SER A 36 -10.80 -5.63 6.43
N SER A 37 -11.58 -4.55 6.56
CA SER A 37 -11.89 -3.65 5.45
C SER A 37 -10.68 -2.85 4.97
N THR A 38 -9.87 -2.32 5.89
CA THR A 38 -8.67 -1.54 5.61
C THR A 38 -7.57 -2.42 5.02
N PHE A 39 -7.38 -3.64 5.52
CA PHE A 39 -6.39 -4.58 4.98
C PHE A 39 -6.59 -4.89 3.49
N LYS A 40 -7.84 -4.97 3.03
CA LYS A 40 -8.18 -5.16 1.62
C LYS A 40 -7.85 -3.96 0.76
N LYS A 41 -7.85 -2.77 1.35
CA LYS A 41 -7.53 -1.51 0.69
C LYS A 41 -6.04 -1.18 0.73
N ILE A 42 -5.25 -1.79 1.61
CA ILE A 42 -3.81 -1.56 1.68
C ILE A 42 -3.11 -2.26 0.52
N TYR A 43 -2.35 -1.48 -0.24
CA TYR A 43 -1.56 -1.96 -1.36
C TYR A 43 -0.07 -1.72 -1.10
N THR A 44 0.74 -2.57 -1.70
CA THR A 44 2.17 -2.37 -1.87
C THR A 44 2.40 -1.90 -3.30
N LEU A 45 3.07 -0.76 -3.49
CA LEU A 45 3.55 -0.37 -4.80
C LEU A 45 4.72 -1.28 -5.15
N HIS A 46 4.50 -2.13 -6.14
CA HIS A 46 5.49 -3.04 -6.66
C HIS A 46 6.04 -2.46 -7.95
N VAL A 47 7.34 -2.20 -7.96
CA VAL A 47 8.09 -1.72 -9.12
C VAL A 47 8.96 -2.86 -9.62
N TYR A 48 8.88 -3.10 -10.92
CA TYR A 48 9.64 -4.12 -11.61
C TYR A 48 10.54 -3.45 -12.63
N VAL A 49 11.85 -3.75 -12.53
CA VAL A 49 12.86 -3.25 -13.45
C VAL A 49 13.19 -4.35 -14.45
N ASP A 50 12.85 -4.11 -15.71
CA ASP A 50 13.29 -4.96 -16.82
C ASP A 50 14.72 -4.54 -17.20
N MET A 51 15.68 -5.41 -16.91
CA MET A 51 17.10 -5.13 -17.18
C MET A 51 17.48 -5.27 -18.66
N ASN A 52 16.64 -5.90 -19.48
CA ASN A 52 16.92 -6.08 -20.91
C ASN A 52 16.48 -4.85 -21.72
N THR A 53 15.32 -4.28 -21.35
CA THR A 53 14.76 -3.11 -22.04
C THR A 53 15.00 -1.80 -21.30
N GLU A 54 15.58 -1.87 -20.09
CA GLU A 54 15.79 -0.76 -19.16
C GLU A 54 14.48 -0.02 -18.80
N LYS A 55 13.34 -0.73 -18.90
CA LYS A 55 12.03 -0.17 -18.61
C LYS A 55 11.59 -0.46 -17.18
N LEU A 56 10.83 0.48 -16.63
CA LEU A 56 10.23 0.37 -15.31
C LEU A 56 8.75 0.09 -15.46
N TYR A 57 8.25 -0.91 -14.75
CA TYR A 57 6.84 -1.23 -14.66
C TYR A 57 6.38 -1.11 -13.21
N ALA A 58 5.17 -0.62 -13.00
CA ALA A 58 4.59 -0.50 -11.67
C ALA A 58 3.18 -1.08 -11.61
N ALA A 59 2.87 -1.69 -10.48
CA ALA A 59 1.53 -2.17 -10.13
C ALA A 59 1.28 -2.00 -8.63
N ALA A 60 0.01 -1.85 -8.25
CA ALA A 60 -0.44 -1.89 -6.86
C ALA A 60 -0.88 -3.31 -6.52
N GLN A 61 -0.16 -3.94 -5.59
CA GLN A 61 -0.42 -5.33 -5.19
C GLN A 61 -0.93 -5.37 -3.75
N ASN A 62 -2.07 -6.03 -3.54
CA ASN A 62 -2.52 -6.42 -2.20
C ASN A 62 -2.50 -7.95 -2.06
N PHE A 63 -3.02 -8.46 -0.94
CA PHE A 63 -3.02 -9.90 -0.66
C PHE A 63 -3.95 -10.74 -1.56
N ARG A 64 -4.84 -10.11 -2.34
CA ARG A 64 -5.85 -10.77 -3.18
C ARG A 64 -5.71 -10.47 -4.67
N SER A 65 -5.14 -9.34 -5.04
CA SER A 65 -5.14 -8.83 -6.40
C SER A 65 -3.95 -7.94 -6.70
N THR A 66 -3.60 -7.92 -7.98
CA THR A 66 -2.68 -6.95 -8.58
C THR A 66 -3.51 -6.04 -9.46
N LEU A 67 -3.56 -4.76 -9.09
CA LEU A 67 -4.24 -3.73 -9.83
C LEU A 67 -3.22 -2.77 -10.43
N SER A 68 -3.63 -2.05 -11.46
CA SER A 68 -2.86 -0.91 -11.91
C SER A 68 -2.82 0.14 -10.81
N TRP A 69 -1.66 0.75 -10.60
CA TRP A 69 -1.46 1.72 -9.51
C TRP A 69 -2.32 2.99 -9.69
N ASP A 70 -2.80 3.27 -10.91
CA ASP A 70 -3.67 4.42 -11.21
C ASP A 70 -5.16 4.21 -10.86
N SER A 71 -5.59 2.97 -10.61
CA SER A 71 -6.96 2.69 -10.16
C SER A 71 -7.10 2.64 -8.65
N VAL A 72 -5.99 2.77 -7.92
CA VAL A 72 -5.91 2.67 -6.46
C VAL A 72 -5.73 4.06 -5.85
N ASP A 73 -6.41 4.31 -4.74
CA ASP A 73 -6.19 5.51 -3.93
C ASP A 73 -4.81 5.42 -3.26
N LEU A 74 -3.92 6.33 -3.67
CA LEU A 74 -2.52 6.37 -3.26
C LEU A 74 -2.34 6.45 -1.73
N LYS A 75 -3.35 6.92 -0.97
CA LYS A 75 -3.28 6.99 0.50
C LYS A 75 -3.19 5.61 1.17
N PHE A 76 -3.60 4.55 0.47
CA PHE A 76 -3.52 3.18 0.98
C PHE A 76 -2.28 2.43 0.47
N ILE A 77 -1.42 3.10 -0.30
CA ILE A 77 -0.12 2.55 -0.66
C ILE A 77 0.85 2.85 0.48
N THR A 78 1.02 1.87 1.38
CA THR A 78 1.86 2.04 2.57
C THR A 78 3.24 1.42 2.43
N LYS A 79 3.45 0.61 1.39
CA LYS A 79 4.67 -0.16 1.18
C LYS A 79 5.18 -0.01 -0.24
N PHE A 80 6.49 -0.18 -0.35
CA PHE A 80 7.20 -0.06 -1.60
C PHE A 80 8.16 -1.24 -1.75
N ARG A 81 8.13 -1.90 -2.90
CA ARG A 81 9.00 -3.02 -3.24
C ARG A 81 9.54 -2.84 -4.65
N ILE A 82 10.85 -3.00 -4.81
CA ILE A 82 11.52 -3.04 -6.11
C ILE A 82 12.07 -4.44 -6.32
N ASP A 83 11.68 -5.08 -7.41
CA ASP A 83 12.29 -6.31 -7.90
C ASP A 83 12.88 -6.05 -9.30
N SER A 84 13.96 -6.74 -9.65
CA SER A 84 14.60 -6.66 -10.97
C SER A 84 14.80 -8.05 -11.56
N CYS A 85 14.62 -8.22 -12.87
CA CYS A 85 14.82 -9.53 -13.52
C CYS A 85 15.42 -9.39 -14.92
N TRP A 86 16.19 -10.40 -15.31
CA TRP A 86 16.79 -10.54 -16.63
C TRP A 86 15.91 -11.34 -17.62
N ILE A 87 14.85 -11.98 -17.13
CA ILE A 87 13.94 -12.80 -17.94
C ILE A 87 12.56 -12.15 -17.89
N VAL A 88 12.22 -11.44 -18.97
CA VAL A 88 10.92 -10.79 -19.11
C VAL A 88 9.91 -11.89 -19.48
N LYS A 89 9.22 -12.43 -18.48
CA LYS A 89 7.91 -13.03 -18.76
C LYS A 89 6.97 -11.89 -19.11
N THR A 90 6.05 -12.13 -20.04
CA THR A 90 4.95 -11.21 -20.35
C THR A 90 4.28 -10.78 -19.05
N LEU A 91 4.49 -9.53 -18.63
CA LEU A 91 3.91 -9.01 -17.41
C LEU A 91 2.38 -8.97 -17.58
N PRO A 92 1.61 -9.28 -16.53
CA PRO A 92 0.15 -9.13 -16.58
C PRO A 92 -0.27 -7.71 -16.95
N ASP A 93 -1.41 -7.55 -17.62
CA ASP A 93 -1.94 -6.23 -18.07
C ASP A 93 -2.13 -5.19 -16.95
N SER A 94 -2.13 -5.63 -15.68
CA SER A 94 -2.17 -4.75 -14.51
C SER A 94 -0.88 -3.97 -14.29
N TRP A 95 0.23 -4.38 -14.90
CA TRP A 95 1.51 -3.68 -14.86
C TRP A 95 1.57 -2.62 -15.93
N LYS A 96 1.85 -1.38 -15.52
CA LYS A 96 1.99 -0.26 -16.45
C LYS A 96 3.42 0.26 -16.45
N GLU A 97 3.92 0.58 -17.64
CA GLU A 97 5.19 1.27 -17.79
C GLU A 97 5.13 2.63 -17.07
N ILE A 98 6.19 2.96 -16.33
CA ILE A 98 6.28 4.19 -15.54
C ILE A 98 7.61 4.89 -15.79
N SER A 99 7.60 6.22 -15.88
CA SER A 99 8.83 7.00 -15.96
C SER A 99 9.48 7.18 -14.59
N LEU A 100 10.80 7.36 -14.56
CA LEU A 100 11.57 7.57 -13.33
C LEU A 100 11.09 8.81 -12.55
N THR A 101 10.70 9.88 -13.25
CA THR A 101 10.12 11.09 -12.64
C THR A 101 8.80 10.79 -11.92
N LYS A 102 7.97 9.94 -12.52
CA LYS A 102 6.68 9.56 -11.94
C LYS A 102 6.86 8.61 -10.76
N LEU A 103 7.82 7.69 -10.86
CA LEU A 103 8.24 6.85 -9.75
C LEU A 103 8.73 7.68 -8.56
N LYS A 104 9.56 8.70 -8.80
CA LYS A 104 10.02 9.62 -7.75
C LYS A 104 8.85 10.29 -7.03
N ARG A 105 7.86 10.80 -7.78
CA ARG A 105 6.65 11.40 -7.19
C ARG A 105 5.85 10.39 -6.35
N LEU A 106 5.73 9.14 -6.79
CA LEU A 106 5.07 8.10 -6.00
C LEU A 106 5.84 7.80 -4.71
N CYS A 107 7.17 7.71 -4.77
CA CYS A 107 8.00 7.53 -3.57
C CYS A 107 7.89 8.71 -2.60
N GLU A 108 7.77 9.94 -3.10
CA GLU A 108 7.55 11.13 -2.27
C GLU A 108 6.17 11.12 -1.59
N LEU A 109 5.15 10.50 -2.20
CA LEU A 109 3.83 10.34 -1.60
C LEU A 109 3.78 9.21 -0.56
N ILE A 110 4.53 8.14 -0.79
CA ILE A 110 4.60 6.97 0.11
C ILE A 110 5.57 7.21 1.27
N ARG A 111 6.45 8.23 1.15
CA ARG A 111 7.36 8.61 2.22
C ARG A 111 6.59 8.61 3.54
N PRO A 112 7.12 7.94 4.59
CA PRO A 112 6.45 7.92 5.87
C PRO A 112 6.13 9.36 6.21
N THR A 113 4.89 9.61 6.63
CA THR A 113 4.51 10.90 7.16
C THR A 113 5.50 11.19 8.29
N THR A 114 6.54 11.96 8.00
CA THR A 114 7.60 12.31 8.95
C THR A 114 6.90 12.77 10.21
N GLU A 115 7.37 12.34 11.38
CA GLU A 115 6.85 12.49 12.75
C GLU A 115 6.37 13.91 13.12
N GLY A 116 5.36 14.42 12.41
CA GLY A 116 5.04 15.83 12.36
C GLY A 116 3.60 16.11 11.95
N ARG A 117 2.77 15.09 11.72
CA ARG A 117 1.34 15.23 11.98
C ARG A 117 1.13 14.93 13.45
N PRO A 118 1.00 15.94 14.33
CA PRO A 118 0.58 15.69 15.69
C PRO A 118 -0.77 14.96 15.65
N PRO A 119 -1.06 14.04 16.58
CA PRO A 119 -2.46 13.76 16.84
C PRO A 119 -3.11 15.11 17.18
N VAL A 120 -4.12 15.51 16.40
CA VAL A 120 -5.08 16.50 16.88
C VAL A 120 -5.61 15.91 18.17
N ARG A 121 -5.22 16.52 19.29
CA ARG A 121 -5.66 16.12 20.62
C ARG A 121 -7.18 15.95 20.58
N TYR A 122 -7.66 14.79 20.98
CA TYR A 122 -9.05 14.65 21.39
C TYR A 122 -9.07 15.09 22.85
N ASP A 123 -9.62 16.28 23.10
CA ASP A 123 -10.12 16.66 24.42
C ASP A 123 -11.43 15.90 24.72
#